data_AF-A0A954WX55-F1
#
_entry.id   AF-A0A954WX55-F1
#
_cell.length_a   1.000
_cell.length_b   1.000
_cell.length_c   1.000
_cell.angle_alpha   90.00
_cell.angle_beta   90.00
_cell.angle_gamma   90.00
#
_symmetry.space_group_name_H-M   'P 1'
#
loop_
_entity.id
_entity.type
_entity.pdbx_description
1 polymer ?
#
loop_
_entity_poly.entity_id
_entity_poly.type
_entity_poly.pdbx_seq_one_letter_code
_entity_poly.pdbx_strand_id
1 'polypeptide(L)'
;MKNVGRVSFFAVMLIVLLRIAIGWQLFYEGIWKIQTQKTAKPWTSAGYLKNSQGPLRGTFRNMAGDPDDLDWLDADKVIAKWEDWQTRFTTYYKLDKKQTTSLDRLLNGTSEIAVKLETLPDGIDLAATKRVDFGDDGKELPAKVPVVTYDAEKKQLKTSGQERIHPSERQKLIDPFTNRSPEVEGFIAAVDKLYEDSHNVFGDDRPEEFTATLLYDLPDKVDLAAVMVGSDDNKSPLLTYDAETKQLKMSGKFTMTTQQQSDLISPLTALSEEVQAYIDAVEDLYKRSSALSYKQRVRAQLNNQDAVGDKASQRLGEIEEYKSMVKEYERQLANAKTAYHYDHLAKLGSDLQAKRASLSGPIKALDSDLKSAATDLLTLDQLEKGSLPQPWDSLRVSDVMTIAGLTCLGLMLIIGLFTRFAAASAAFMLFSFYMAMPPLPGLPELPGPEHSLIVNKTLIEVFALAAIATLPSGMWFGLDSFIGWLRAGSTD
;
A
#
# COMPACT_ATOMS: atom_id res chain seq x y z
N MET A 1 36.35 -46.16 17.29
CA MET A 1 35.00 -46.02 17.88
C MET A 1 35.07 -46.35 19.37
N LYS A 2 35.12 -45.36 20.28
CA LYS A 2 35.15 -45.59 21.74
C LYS A 2 33.97 -44.86 22.40
N ASN A 3 33.12 -45.63 23.08
CA ASN A 3 32.04 -45.23 24.00
C ASN A 3 30.72 -44.66 23.43
N VAL A 4 30.00 -45.44 22.62
CA VAL A 4 28.56 -45.18 22.33
C VAL A 4 27.62 -45.87 23.36
N GLY A 5 28.14 -46.65 24.31
CA GLY A 5 27.34 -47.42 25.27
C GLY A 5 26.75 -46.68 26.47
N ARG A 6 26.67 -45.34 26.49
CA ARG A 6 26.17 -44.57 27.66
C ARG A 6 24.79 -43.95 27.50
N VAL A 7 24.19 -44.00 26.31
CA VAL A 7 22.87 -43.39 26.04
C VAL A 7 21.92 -44.50 25.58
N SER A 8 20.76 -44.61 26.24
CA SER A 8 19.73 -45.60 25.88
C SER A 8 19.27 -45.39 24.44
N PHE A 9 18.96 -46.49 23.74
CA PHE A 9 18.38 -46.45 22.39
C PHE A 9 17.16 -45.52 22.32
N PHE A 10 16.28 -45.59 23.33
CA PHE A 10 15.10 -44.73 23.40
C PHE A 10 15.45 -43.24 23.50
N ALA A 11 16.50 -42.89 24.25
CA ALA A 11 16.94 -41.51 24.35
C ALA A 11 17.51 -41.00 23.02
N VAL A 12 18.32 -41.81 22.33
CA VAL A 12 18.81 -41.49 20.98
C VAL A 12 17.64 -41.29 20.01
N MET A 13 16.69 -42.21 20.00
CA MET A 13 15.49 -42.14 19.15
C MET A 13 14.69 -40.86 19.40
N LEU A 14 14.40 -40.53 20.66
CA LEU A 14 13.64 -39.32 21.02
C LEU A 14 14.38 -38.03 20.64
N ILE A 15 15.70 -37.97 20.80
CA ILE A 15 16.50 -36.80 20.40
C ILE A 15 16.49 -36.63 18.87
N VAL A 16 16.60 -37.74 18.12
CA VAL A 16 16.50 -37.70 16.65
C VAL A 16 15.10 -37.27 16.21
N LEU A 17 14.05 -37.80 16.83
CA LEU A 17 12.67 -37.40 16.55
C LEU A 17 12.43 -35.93 16.88
N LEU A 18 12.93 -35.44 18.02
CA LEU A 18 12.86 -34.02 18.37
C LEU A 18 13.56 -33.13 17.34
N ARG A 19 14.77 -33.52 16.89
CA ARG A 19 15.50 -32.82 15.83
C ARG A 19 14.68 -32.76 14.53
N ILE A 20 14.13 -33.88 14.10
CA ILE A 20 13.32 -33.97 12.88
C ILE A 20 12.04 -33.15 13.03
N ALA A 21 11.37 -33.21 14.18
CA ALA A 21 10.14 -32.47 14.44
C ALA A 21 10.34 -30.95 14.41
N ILE A 22 11.39 -30.44 15.08
CA ILE A 22 11.72 -29.01 15.02
C ILE A 22 12.15 -28.63 13.60
N GLY A 23 13.00 -29.44 12.96
CA GLY A 23 13.41 -29.22 11.57
C GLY A 23 12.22 -29.16 10.61
N TRP A 24 11.24 -30.04 10.79
CA TRP A 24 9.99 -30.06 10.03
C TRP A 24 9.19 -28.78 10.23
N GLN A 25 9.01 -28.33 11.46
CA GLN A 25 8.29 -27.09 11.76
C GLN A 25 8.96 -25.89 11.06
N LEU A 26 10.28 -25.73 11.19
CA LEU A 26 11.00 -24.63 10.53
C LEU A 26 10.92 -24.72 9.00
N PHE A 27 11.11 -25.93 8.45
CA PHE A 27 11.07 -26.14 7.01
C PHE A 27 9.69 -25.82 6.43
N TYR A 28 8.64 -26.34 7.05
CA TYR A 28 7.25 -26.09 6.65
C TYR A 28 6.92 -24.59 6.70
N GLU A 29 7.28 -23.91 7.78
CA GLU A 29 7.11 -22.46 7.93
C GLU A 29 7.82 -21.67 6.83
N GLY A 30 9.04 -22.07 6.46
CA GLY A 30 9.78 -21.46 5.36
C GLY A 30 9.12 -21.70 4.00
N ILE A 31 8.73 -22.95 3.70
CA ILE A 31 8.05 -23.31 2.44
C ILE A 31 6.70 -22.59 2.31
N TRP A 32 5.90 -22.53 3.37
CA TRP A 32 4.64 -21.80 3.37
C TRP A 32 4.88 -20.31 3.03
N LYS A 33 5.89 -19.67 3.64
CA LYS A 33 6.25 -18.28 3.32
C LYS A 33 6.70 -18.12 1.86
N ILE A 34 7.46 -19.06 1.30
CA ILE A 34 7.85 -19.05 -0.13
C ILE A 34 6.62 -19.13 -1.03
N GLN A 35 5.66 -20.01 -0.71
CA GLN A 35 4.45 -20.18 -1.51
C GLN A 35 3.60 -18.91 -1.52
N THR A 36 3.48 -18.22 -0.38
CA THR A 36 2.77 -16.93 -0.33
C THR A 36 3.41 -15.86 -1.20
N GLN A 37 4.72 -15.93 -1.51
CA GLN A 37 5.35 -14.92 -2.37
C GLN A 37 4.73 -14.85 -3.77
N LYS A 38 4.06 -15.91 -4.21
CA LYS A 38 3.37 -16.01 -5.51
C LYS A 38 1.90 -15.58 -5.47
N THR A 39 1.37 -15.21 -4.32
CA THR A 39 -0.04 -14.81 -4.17
C THR A 39 -0.16 -13.29 -4.11
N ALA A 40 -1.40 -12.78 -4.19
CA ALA A 40 -1.68 -11.35 -4.10
C ALA A 40 -1.29 -10.72 -2.73
N LYS A 41 -1.13 -11.53 -1.69
CA LYS A 41 -0.76 -11.10 -0.33
C LYS A 41 0.47 -11.88 0.13
N PRO A 42 1.67 -11.51 -0.33
CA PRO A 42 2.90 -12.18 0.08
C PRO A 42 3.15 -12.00 1.57
N TRP A 43 3.65 -13.06 2.23
CA TRP A 43 4.09 -12.95 3.61
C TRP A 43 5.23 -11.94 3.72
N THR A 44 5.20 -11.14 4.78
CA THR A 44 6.25 -10.19 5.17
C THR A 44 6.37 -10.11 6.68
N SER A 45 7.58 -9.88 7.17
CA SER A 45 7.89 -9.61 8.57
C SER A 45 7.49 -8.21 9.01
N ALA A 46 7.00 -7.34 8.13
CA ALA A 46 6.66 -5.95 8.45
C ALA A 46 5.75 -5.82 9.67
N GLY A 47 4.67 -6.60 9.73
CA GLY A 47 3.76 -6.59 10.88
C GLY A 47 4.45 -6.98 12.18
N TYR A 48 5.40 -7.91 12.13
CA TYR A 48 6.18 -8.34 13.28
C TYR A 48 7.20 -7.28 13.72
N LEU A 49 7.96 -6.73 12.77
CA LEU A 49 8.98 -5.72 13.04
C LEU A 49 8.38 -4.40 13.55
N LYS A 50 7.24 -3.95 12.98
CA LYS A 50 6.55 -2.73 13.40
C LYS A 50 6.02 -2.80 14.82
N ASN A 51 5.55 -3.98 15.24
CA ASN A 51 4.99 -4.21 16.56
C ASN A 51 6.03 -4.73 17.56
N SER A 52 7.33 -4.71 17.21
CA SER A 52 8.38 -5.20 18.10
C SER A 52 8.43 -4.39 19.40
N GLN A 53 8.70 -5.08 20.50
CA GLN A 53 8.69 -4.56 21.87
C GLN A 53 9.92 -5.00 22.67
N GLY A 54 10.10 -4.43 23.86
CA GLY A 54 11.24 -4.72 24.73
C GLY A 54 12.54 -3.99 24.35
N PRO A 55 13.68 -4.40 24.92
CA PRO A 55 14.93 -3.62 24.88
C PRO A 55 15.50 -3.40 23.47
N LEU A 56 15.27 -4.34 22.55
CA LEU A 56 15.78 -4.28 21.18
C LEU A 56 14.77 -3.74 20.17
N ARG A 57 13.63 -3.18 20.61
CA ARG A 57 12.54 -2.76 19.72
C ARG A 57 13.00 -1.80 18.64
N GLY A 58 13.91 -0.86 18.96
CA GLY A 58 14.37 0.17 18.02
C GLY A 58 15.10 -0.47 16.84
N THR A 59 15.97 -1.43 17.11
CA THR A 59 16.68 -2.21 16.09
C THR A 59 15.70 -2.92 15.15
N PHE A 60 14.72 -3.64 15.70
CA PHE A 60 13.75 -4.38 14.89
C PHE A 60 12.80 -3.47 14.12
N ARG A 61 12.29 -2.39 14.74
CA ARG A 61 11.43 -1.42 14.07
C ARG A 61 12.15 -0.71 12.92
N ASN A 62 13.43 -0.39 13.07
CA ASN A 62 14.23 0.20 11.99
C ASN A 62 14.38 -0.74 10.79
N MET A 63 14.38 -2.07 11.00
CA MET A 63 14.39 -3.03 9.90
C MET A 63 13.11 -2.98 9.05
N ALA A 64 11.99 -2.46 9.58
CA ALA A 64 10.76 -2.26 8.83
C ALA A 64 10.81 -1.04 7.88
N GLY A 65 11.83 -0.19 7.99
CA GLY A 65 11.98 1.05 7.21
C GLY A 65 11.09 2.18 7.72
N ASP A 66 9.77 2.00 7.64
CA ASP A 66 8.76 2.97 8.08
C ASP A 66 7.85 2.36 9.16
N PRO A 67 8.34 2.27 10.42
CA PRO A 67 7.63 1.56 11.47
C PRO A 67 6.32 2.23 11.91
N ASP A 68 6.24 3.54 11.76
CA ASP A 68 5.11 4.37 12.18
C ASP A 68 4.20 4.80 11.02
N ASP A 69 4.44 4.28 9.82
CA ASP A 69 3.71 4.61 8.60
C ASP A 69 3.74 6.11 8.24
N LEU A 70 4.78 6.84 8.66
CA LEU A 70 4.90 8.28 8.43
C LEU A 70 5.16 8.60 6.97
N ASP A 71 5.84 7.72 6.23
CA ASP A 71 6.07 7.93 4.80
C ASP A 71 4.77 7.79 4.00
N TRP A 72 3.77 7.06 4.52
CA TRP A 72 2.43 7.01 3.94
C TRP A 72 1.59 8.26 4.20
N LEU A 73 2.03 9.12 5.13
CA LEU A 73 1.36 10.38 5.48
C LEU A 73 2.03 11.59 4.82
N ASP A 74 2.95 11.33 3.89
CA ASP A 74 3.69 12.31 3.10
C ASP A 74 3.38 12.06 1.62
N ALA A 75 2.68 13.01 0.99
CA ALA A 75 2.22 12.85 -0.37
C ALA A 75 3.37 12.64 -1.36
N ASP A 76 4.47 13.37 -1.20
CA ASP A 76 5.59 13.32 -2.12
C ASP A 76 6.36 11.99 -2.01
N LYS A 77 6.49 11.46 -0.79
CA LYS A 77 7.05 10.11 -0.60
C LYS A 77 6.18 9.00 -1.19
N VAL A 78 4.87 9.09 -1.02
CA VAL A 78 3.93 8.12 -1.63
C VAL A 78 4.00 8.20 -3.16
N ILE A 79 4.02 9.41 -3.71
CA ILE A 79 4.14 9.63 -5.16
C ILE A 79 5.45 9.07 -5.70
N ALA A 80 6.58 9.37 -5.06
CA ALA A 80 7.89 8.85 -5.46
C ALA A 80 7.93 7.32 -5.42
N LYS A 81 7.31 6.71 -4.39
CA LYS A 81 7.17 5.25 -4.28
C LYS A 81 6.35 4.67 -5.43
N TRP A 82 5.29 5.35 -5.86
CA TRP A 82 4.47 4.92 -6.99
C TRP A 82 5.17 5.09 -8.34
N GLU A 83 6.00 6.11 -8.51
CA GLU A 83 6.82 6.30 -9.72
C GLU A 83 7.90 5.24 -9.87
N ASP A 84 8.61 4.89 -8.77
CA ASP A 84 9.54 3.75 -8.75
C ASP A 84 8.81 2.45 -9.10
N TRP A 85 7.66 2.23 -8.46
CA TRP A 85 6.85 1.05 -8.71
C TRP A 85 6.36 0.99 -10.17
N GLN A 86 5.87 2.09 -10.75
CA GLN A 86 5.43 2.18 -12.14
C GLN A 86 6.55 1.81 -13.10
N THR A 87 7.75 2.34 -12.86
CA THR A 87 8.96 2.05 -13.66
C THR A 87 9.30 0.56 -13.64
N ARG A 88 9.30 -0.04 -12.44
CA ARG A 88 9.58 -1.48 -12.26
C ARG A 88 8.49 -2.36 -12.84
N PHE A 89 7.23 -1.99 -12.65
CA PHE A 89 6.07 -2.70 -13.19
C PHE A 89 6.11 -2.72 -14.73
N THR A 90 6.36 -1.56 -15.34
CA THR A 90 6.48 -1.40 -16.80
C THR A 90 7.61 -2.25 -17.35
N THR A 91 8.76 -2.25 -16.68
CA THR A 91 9.97 -3.01 -17.08
C THR A 91 9.78 -4.52 -16.92
N TYR A 92 9.22 -4.97 -15.80
CA TYR A 92 9.06 -6.39 -15.47
C TYR A 92 8.05 -7.09 -16.39
N TYR A 93 6.87 -6.49 -16.57
CA TYR A 93 5.84 -7.05 -17.43
C TYR A 93 6.08 -6.76 -18.92
N LYS A 94 6.97 -5.81 -19.25
CA LYS A 94 7.24 -5.32 -20.62
C LYS A 94 5.96 -4.81 -21.25
N LEU A 95 5.36 -3.78 -20.64
CA LEU A 95 4.09 -3.23 -21.09
C LEU A 95 4.21 -2.66 -22.51
N ASP A 96 3.16 -2.82 -23.30
CA ASP A 96 3.04 -2.16 -24.59
C ASP A 96 2.68 -0.68 -24.46
N LYS A 97 2.65 0.04 -25.59
CA LYS A 97 2.36 1.48 -25.61
C LYS A 97 0.95 1.82 -25.08
N LYS A 98 -0.05 0.99 -25.36
CA LYS A 98 -1.43 1.19 -24.87
C LYS A 98 -1.48 0.98 -23.37
N GLN A 99 -0.92 -0.14 -22.88
CA GLN A 99 -0.85 -0.46 -21.45
C GLN A 99 -0.09 0.62 -20.67
N THR A 100 1.05 1.08 -21.18
CA THR A 100 1.85 2.15 -20.56
C THR A 100 1.07 3.47 -20.49
N THR A 101 0.35 3.82 -21.57
CA THR A 101 -0.49 5.04 -21.59
C THR A 101 -1.65 4.93 -20.61
N SER A 102 -2.29 3.76 -20.50
CA SER A 102 -3.36 3.52 -19.54
C SER A 102 -2.85 3.60 -18.10
N LEU A 103 -1.70 3.00 -17.80
CA LEU A 103 -1.07 3.06 -16.49
C LEU A 103 -0.65 4.48 -16.11
N ASP A 104 -0.10 5.23 -17.06
CA ASP A 104 0.24 6.64 -16.88
C ASP A 104 -1.00 7.48 -16.56
N ARG A 105 -2.11 7.24 -17.28
CA ARG A 105 -3.39 7.89 -17.02
C ARG A 105 -3.94 7.59 -15.64
N LEU A 106 -3.80 6.36 -15.14
CA LEU A 106 -4.22 6.00 -13.78
C LEU A 106 -3.46 6.85 -12.75
N LEU A 107 -2.14 6.95 -12.89
CA LEU A 107 -1.27 7.62 -11.93
C LEU A 107 -1.34 9.15 -12.01
N ASN A 108 -1.22 9.68 -13.22
CA ASN A 108 -1.03 11.10 -13.49
C ASN A 108 -2.31 11.81 -13.96
N GLY A 109 -3.34 11.05 -14.33
CA GLY A 109 -4.59 11.58 -14.85
C GLY A 109 -4.51 11.84 -16.34
N THR A 110 -5.40 12.68 -16.84
CA THR A 110 -5.34 13.10 -18.24
C THR A 110 -4.21 14.13 -18.33
N SER A 111 -3.17 13.87 -19.12
CA SER A 111 -1.98 14.74 -19.17
C SER A 111 -2.29 16.15 -19.68
N GLU A 112 -3.37 16.30 -20.43
CA GLU A 112 -3.73 17.53 -21.15
C GLU A 112 -5.26 17.61 -21.25
N ILE A 113 -5.83 18.73 -20.81
CA ILE A 113 -7.24 19.08 -21.05
C ILE A 113 -7.24 20.00 -22.25
N ALA A 114 -8.02 19.68 -23.28
CA ALA A 114 -8.06 20.43 -24.52
C ALA A 114 -9.49 20.80 -24.91
N VAL A 115 -9.71 22.07 -25.23
CA VAL A 115 -10.98 22.61 -25.72
C VAL A 115 -10.79 23.12 -27.15
N LYS A 116 -11.73 22.80 -28.03
CA LYS A 116 -11.68 23.23 -29.44
C LYS A 116 -11.76 24.75 -29.55
N LEU A 117 -10.84 25.35 -30.31
CA LEU A 117 -10.81 26.77 -30.63
C LEU A 117 -10.21 26.96 -32.04
N GLU A 118 -11.00 27.51 -32.98
CA GLU A 118 -10.59 27.59 -34.40
C GLU A 118 -9.44 28.57 -34.66
N THR A 119 -9.44 29.72 -33.99
CA THR A 119 -8.42 30.77 -34.13
C THR A 119 -8.19 31.44 -32.78
N LEU A 120 -6.93 31.79 -32.49
CA LEU A 120 -6.58 32.62 -31.33
C LEU A 120 -6.84 34.09 -31.71
N PRO A 121 -7.64 34.85 -30.93
CA PRO A 121 -7.85 36.27 -31.19
C PRO A 121 -6.55 37.09 -31.17
N ASP A 122 -6.50 38.16 -31.97
CA ASP A 122 -5.36 39.07 -32.01
C ASP A 122 -5.19 39.81 -30.66
N GLY A 123 -3.97 39.82 -30.12
CA GLY A 123 -3.62 40.55 -28.90
C GLY A 123 -3.59 39.72 -27.59
N ILE A 124 -3.81 38.41 -27.64
CA ILE A 124 -3.68 37.53 -26.46
C ILE A 124 -2.23 37.26 -26.09
N ASP A 125 -1.91 37.46 -24.81
CA ASP A 125 -0.67 36.99 -24.19
C ASP A 125 -0.94 35.78 -23.29
N LEU A 126 -0.81 34.57 -23.84
CA LEU A 126 -0.90 33.34 -23.05
C LEU A 126 0.23 33.23 -22.00
N ALA A 127 1.36 33.92 -22.19
CA ALA A 127 2.47 33.90 -21.25
C ALA A 127 2.15 34.62 -19.93
N ALA A 128 1.08 35.42 -19.87
CA ALA A 128 0.56 36.02 -18.64
C ALA A 128 0.08 34.98 -17.60
N THR A 129 -0.11 33.72 -18.03
CA THR A 129 -0.47 32.58 -17.18
C THR A 129 0.73 31.80 -16.64
N LYS A 130 1.97 32.27 -16.84
CA LYS A 130 3.16 31.61 -16.28
C LYS A 130 3.15 31.68 -14.74
N ARG A 131 3.36 30.53 -14.10
CA ARG A 131 3.54 30.41 -12.65
C ARG A 131 5.02 30.45 -12.27
N VAL A 132 5.31 31.08 -11.14
CA VAL A 132 6.64 31.10 -10.54
C VAL A 132 6.67 30.01 -9.48
N ASP A 133 7.55 29.03 -9.65
CA ASP A 133 7.81 28.02 -8.63
C ASP A 133 8.85 28.56 -7.63
N PHE A 134 8.81 28.11 -6.38
CA PHE A 134 9.82 28.45 -5.37
C PHE A 134 10.54 27.18 -4.91
N GLY A 135 11.88 27.21 -4.89
CA GLY A 135 12.68 26.11 -4.35
C GLY A 135 12.63 26.03 -2.83
N ASP A 136 13.09 24.91 -2.25
CA ASP A 136 13.21 24.71 -0.80
C ASP A 136 14.07 25.79 -0.09
N ASP A 137 14.89 26.53 -0.84
CA ASP A 137 15.70 27.64 -0.35
C ASP A 137 14.97 29.02 -0.43
N GLY A 138 13.69 29.02 -0.80
CA GLY A 138 12.85 30.20 -0.94
C GLY A 138 13.17 31.04 -2.19
N LYS A 139 13.99 30.55 -3.12
CA LYS A 139 14.30 31.26 -4.37
C LYS A 139 13.37 30.87 -5.50
N GLU A 140 13.04 31.84 -6.34
CA GLU A 140 12.27 31.64 -7.56
C GLU A 140 12.99 30.66 -8.50
N LEU A 141 12.33 29.56 -8.81
CA LEU A 141 12.69 28.64 -9.87
C LEU A 141 12.18 29.21 -11.21
N PRO A 142 12.91 28.99 -12.32
CA PRO A 142 12.49 29.49 -13.62
C PRO A 142 11.19 28.81 -14.09
N ALA A 143 10.13 29.61 -14.23
CA ALA A 143 8.84 29.23 -14.82
C ALA A 143 9.03 28.62 -16.22
N LYS A 144 8.75 27.32 -16.40
CA LYS A 144 9.08 26.63 -17.66
C LYS A 144 8.02 26.74 -18.76
N VAL A 145 6.72 26.85 -18.43
CA VAL A 145 5.63 26.83 -19.44
C VAL A 145 4.42 27.67 -18.97
N PRO A 146 3.71 28.39 -19.86
CA PRO A 146 2.41 28.98 -19.53
C PRO A 146 1.37 27.91 -19.15
N VAL A 147 0.50 28.18 -18.17
CA VAL A 147 -0.55 27.24 -17.74
C VAL A 147 -1.52 26.93 -18.89
N VAL A 148 -1.85 27.93 -19.70
CA VAL A 148 -2.71 27.77 -20.89
C VAL A 148 -1.89 27.97 -22.16
N THR A 149 -2.00 27.03 -23.09
CA THR A 149 -1.32 27.05 -24.40
C THR A 149 -2.31 26.83 -25.55
N TYR A 150 -1.92 27.21 -26.76
CA TYR A 150 -2.73 27.00 -27.96
C TYR A 150 -1.97 26.16 -28.98
N ASP A 151 -2.61 25.10 -29.47
CA ASP A 151 -2.11 24.23 -30.53
C ASP A 151 -2.77 24.63 -31.85
N ALA A 152 -2.01 25.32 -32.70
CA ALA A 152 -2.48 25.82 -33.98
C ALA A 152 -2.73 24.71 -35.02
N GLU A 153 -2.06 23.55 -34.92
CA GLU A 153 -2.27 22.43 -35.83
C GLU A 153 -3.59 21.71 -35.52
N LYS A 154 -3.89 21.56 -34.23
CA LYS A 154 -5.12 20.89 -33.76
C LYS A 154 -6.29 21.83 -33.54
N LYS A 155 -6.08 23.14 -33.61
CA LYS A 155 -7.07 24.19 -33.35
C LYS A 155 -7.73 24.01 -31.98
N GLN A 156 -6.91 23.98 -30.94
CA GLN A 156 -7.33 23.69 -29.57
C GLN A 156 -6.56 24.52 -28.55
N LEU A 157 -7.28 25.03 -27.54
CA LEU A 157 -6.71 25.57 -26.30
C LEU A 157 -6.43 24.39 -25.36
N LYS A 158 -5.29 24.42 -24.67
CA LYS A 158 -4.82 23.31 -23.84
C LYS A 158 -4.32 23.81 -22.49
N THR A 159 -4.58 23.04 -21.46
CA THR A 159 -3.94 23.18 -20.15
C THR A 159 -3.41 21.82 -19.70
N SER A 160 -2.40 21.83 -18.83
CA SER A 160 -1.98 20.62 -18.13
C SER A 160 -3.16 20.06 -17.35
N GLY A 161 -3.49 18.77 -17.50
CA GLY A 161 -4.48 18.14 -16.61
C GLY A 161 -3.93 17.84 -15.21
N GLN A 162 -2.66 18.21 -14.96
CA GLN A 162 -1.99 18.13 -13.67
C GLN A 162 -2.00 19.46 -12.91
N GLU A 163 -2.50 20.55 -13.52
CA GLU A 163 -2.64 21.86 -12.88
C GLU A 163 -4.04 22.47 -13.15
N ARG A 164 -4.73 22.93 -12.10
CA ARG A 164 -5.94 23.75 -12.24
C ARG A 164 -5.59 25.11 -12.83
N ILE A 165 -6.50 25.79 -13.52
CA ILE A 165 -6.32 27.22 -13.89
C ILE A 165 -6.77 28.07 -12.69
N HIS A 166 -6.00 29.06 -12.21
CA HIS A 166 -6.49 29.90 -11.11
C HIS A 166 -7.51 30.95 -11.59
N PRO A 167 -8.43 31.41 -10.71
CA PRO A 167 -9.37 32.50 -11.06
C PRO A 167 -8.67 33.74 -11.59
N SER A 168 -7.50 34.09 -11.03
CA SER A 168 -6.68 35.22 -11.45
C SER A 168 -6.06 35.02 -12.84
N GLU A 169 -5.71 33.79 -13.22
CA GLU A 169 -5.17 33.44 -14.53
C GLU A 169 -6.25 33.46 -15.60
N ARG A 170 -7.44 32.92 -15.28
CA ARG A 170 -8.64 33.05 -16.11
C ARG A 170 -8.95 34.53 -16.36
N GLN A 171 -8.95 35.34 -15.30
CA GLN A 171 -9.27 36.76 -15.41
C GLN A 171 -8.26 37.51 -16.30
N LYS A 172 -6.96 37.21 -16.18
CA LYS A 172 -5.92 37.77 -17.07
C LYS A 172 -6.13 37.44 -18.56
N LEU A 173 -6.74 36.30 -18.87
CA LEU A 173 -7.05 35.92 -20.25
C LEU A 173 -8.31 36.61 -20.80
N ILE A 174 -9.25 36.97 -19.93
CA ILE A 174 -10.55 37.55 -20.31
C ILE A 174 -10.53 39.09 -20.28
N ASP A 175 -9.89 39.69 -19.28
CA ASP A 175 -9.83 41.15 -19.05
C ASP A 175 -9.38 42.00 -20.25
N PRO A 176 -8.42 41.56 -21.09
CA PRO A 176 -7.99 42.34 -22.26
C PRO A 176 -9.11 42.61 -23.28
N PHE A 177 -10.21 41.86 -23.20
CA PHE A 177 -11.29 41.88 -24.18
C PHE A 177 -12.53 42.65 -23.71
N THR A 178 -12.51 43.97 -23.92
CA THR A 178 -13.69 44.83 -23.73
C THR A 178 -14.69 44.80 -24.89
N ASN A 179 -14.32 44.24 -26.06
CA ASN A 179 -15.15 44.25 -27.27
C ASN A 179 -15.67 42.83 -27.60
N ARG A 180 -16.99 42.66 -27.78
CA ARG A 180 -17.67 41.37 -27.95
C ARG A 180 -17.78 40.97 -29.42
N SER A 181 -16.66 40.74 -30.11
CA SER A 181 -16.72 40.12 -31.44
C SER A 181 -17.05 38.61 -31.32
N PRO A 182 -17.66 37.99 -32.34
CA PRO A 182 -17.99 36.55 -32.29
C PRO A 182 -16.77 35.64 -32.05
N GLU A 183 -15.59 36.06 -32.52
CA GLU A 183 -14.32 35.34 -32.32
C GLU A 183 -13.84 35.42 -30.85
N VAL A 184 -13.98 36.60 -30.23
CA VAL A 184 -13.64 36.83 -28.82
C VAL A 184 -14.63 36.12 -27.90
N GLU A 185 -15.92 36.08 -28.22
CA GLU A 185 -16.91 35.31 -27.47
C GLU A 185 -16.63 33.80 -27.54
N GLY A 186 -16.23 33.29 -28.72
CA GLY A 186 -15.79 31.91 -28.88
C GLY A 186 -14.55 31.58 -28.06
N PHE A 187 -13.59 32.51 -27.96
CA PHE A 187 -12.41 32.37 -27.11
C PHE A 187 -12.74 32.38 -25.62
N ILE A 188 -13.56 33.33 -25.16
CA ILE A 188 -13.98 33.41 -23.75
C ILE A 188 -14.73 32.13 -23.36
N ALA A 189 -15.65 31.64 -24.20
CA ALA A 189 -16.34 30.38 -23.96
C ALA A 189 -15.39 29.17 -23.91
N ALA A 190 -14.35 29.16 -24.75
CA ALA A 190 -13.33 28.11 -24.73
C ALA A 190 -12.44 28.19 -23.46
N VAL A 191 -12.09 29.39 -23.00
CA VAL A 191 -11.35 29.61 -21.74
C VAL A 191 -12.21 29.22 -20.53
N ASP A 192 -13.49 29.59 -20.51
CA ASP A 192 -14.43 29.25 -19.45
C ASP A 192 -14.64 27.75 -19.37
N LYS A 193 -14.84 27.09 -20.51
CA LYS A 193 -14.94 25.64 -20.57
C LYS A 193 -13.62 24.97 -20.16
N LEU A 194 -12.47 25.49 -20.59
CA LEU A 194 -11.17 24.93 -20.19
C LEU A 194 -10.94 25.11 -18.68
N TYR A 195 -11.37 26.24 -18.12
CA TYR A 195 -11.36 26.52 -16.69
C TYR A 195 -12.26 25.54 -15.93
N GLU A 196 -13.51 25.38 -16.34
CA GLU A 196 -14.47 24.44 -15.76
C GLU A 196 -13.95 23.00 -15.84
N ASP A 197 -13.53 22.54 -17.03
CA ASP A 197 -12.96 21.21 -17.23
C ASP A 197 -11.71 21.01 -16.36
N SER A 198 -10.87 22.05 -16.19
CA SER A 198 -9.73 22.01 -15.27
C SER A 198 -10.11 22.03 -13.79
N HIS A 199 -11.30 22.52 -13.38
CA HIS A 199 -11.74 22.45 -11.98
C HIS A 199 -12.51 21.16 -11.69
N ASN A 200 -13.25 20.65 -12.67
CA ASN A 200 -13.93 19.37 -12.62
C ASN A 200 -12.95 18.21 -12.43
N VAL A 201 -11.72 18.34 -12.96
CA VAL A 201 -10.63 17.39 -12.73
C VAL A 201 -10.05 17.50 -11.31
N PHE A 202 -10.12 18.65 -10.64
CA PHE A 202 -9.48 18.90 -9.33
C PHE A 202 -10.46 18.93 -8.14
N GLY A 203 -11.77 18.88 -8.39
CA GLY A 203 -12.80 18.62 -7.39
C GLY A 203 -13.33 19.83 -6.61
N ASP A 204 -12.96 21.07 -6.96
CA ASP A 204 -13.52 22.29 -6.33
C ASP A 204 -14.98 22.56 -6.78
N ASP A 205 -15.31 22.24 -8.03
CA ASP A 205 -16.67 22.34 -8.62
C ASP A 205 -17.26 20.93 -8.89
N ARG A 206 -17.06 19.99 -7.96
CA ARG A 206 -17.72 18.69 -8.10
C ARG A 206 -19.24 18.90 -8.09
N PRO A 207 -19.99 18.34 -9.06
CA PRO A 207 -21.44 18.35 -8.97
C PRO A 207 -21.85 17.68 -7.65
N GLU A 208 -22.87 18.21 -6.98
CA GLU A 208 -23.33 17.67 -5.69
C GLU A 208 -23.66 16.17 -5.80
N GLU A 209 -24.06 15.73 -7.00
CA GLU A 209 -24.35 14.35 -7.39
C GLU A 209 -23.85 14.03 -8.81
N PHE A 210 -23.26 12.84 -8.98
CA PHE A 210 -23.07 12.21 -10.28
C PHE A 210 -24.28 11.34 -10.61
N THR A 211 -24.84 11.49 -11.81
CA THR A 211 -26.02 10.73 -12.24
C THR A 211 -25.74 9.96 -13.54
N ALA A 212 -26.22 8.72 -13.62
CA ALA A 212 -26.27 7.91 -14.83
C ALA A 212 -27.71 7.46 -15.11
N THR A 213 -28.16 7.62 -16.34
CA THR A 213 -29.51 7.23 -16.76
C THR A 213 -29.53 5.74 -17.11
N LEU A 214 -30.48 5.00 -16.53
CA LEU A 214 -30.72 3.61 -16.87
C LEU A 214 -31.81 3.50 -17.94
N LEU A 215 -31.59 2.62 -18.92
CA LEU A 215 -32.59 2.26 -19.94
C LEU A 215 -33.74 1.41 -19.36
N TYR A 216 -33.48 0.74 -18.24
CA TYR A 216 -34.39 -0.17 -17.55
C TYR A 216 -34.50 0.20 -16.07
N ASP A 217 -35.48 -0.36 -15.37
CA ASP A 217 -35.54 -0.21 -13.91
C ASP A 217 -34.43 -1.02 -13.22
N LEU A 218 -34.12 -0.68 -11.97
CA LEU A 218 -33.05 -1.33 -11.21
C LEU A 218 -33.31 -2.86 -11.17
N PRO A 219 -32.36 -3.71 -11.59
CA PRO A 219 -32.55 -5.15 -11.57
C PRO A 219 -32.82 -5.67 -10.14
N ASP A 220 -33.77 -6.60 -9.98
CA ASP A 220 -34.22 -7.14 -8.67
C ASP A 220 -33.10 -7.72 -7.78
N LYS A 221 -31.94 -8.04 -8.38
CA LYS A 221 -30.77 -8.63 -7.69
C LYS A 221 -29.70 -7.61 -7.30
N VAL A 222 -29.90 -6.33 -7.59
CA VAL A 222 -28.96 -5.26 -7.22
C VAL A 222 -29.22 -4.80 -5.79
N ASP A 223 -28.21 -4.95 -4.93
CA ASP A 223 -28.22 -4.39 -3.58
C ASP A 223 -27.29 -3.17 -3.51
N LEU A 224 -27.88 -1.97 -3.54
CA LEU A 224 -27.11 -0.73 -3.43
C LEU A 224 -26.57 -0.49 -2.00
N ALA A 225 -27.13 -1.16 -0.99
CA ALA A 225 -26.64 -1.10 0.38
C ALA A 225 -25.42 -2.01 0.62
N ALA A 226 -25.02 -2.81 -0.38
CA ALA A 226 -23.77 -3.59 -0.34
C ALA A 226 -22.54 -2.69 -0.16
N VAL A 227 -22.63 -1.42 -0.60
CA VAL A 227 -21.56 -0.44 -0.45
C VAL A 227 -22.07 0.80 0.28
N MET A 228 -21.57 0.98 1.51
CA MET A 228 -21.90 2.12 2.37
C MET A 228 -20.71 3.06 2.55
N VAL A 229 -20.97 4.36 2.64
CA VAL A 229 -19.98 5.43 2.85
C VAL A 229 -20.45 6.38 3.95
N GLY A 230 -19.50 6.89 4.74
CA GLY A 230 -19.77 7.76 5.89
C GLY A 230 -19.11 7.28 7.19
N SER A 231 -19.23 8.08 8.25
CA SER A 231 -18.81 7.70 9.61
C SER A 231 -19.74 6.62 10.17
N ASP A 232 -19.31 5.85 11.18
CA ASP A 232 -20.13 4.79 11.81
C ASP A 232 -21.52 5.27 12.27
N ASP A 233 -21.62 6.54 12.67
CA ASP A 233 -22.89 7.17 13.12
C ASP A 233 -23.77 7.71 11.97
N ASN A 234 -23.26 7.77 10.72
CA ASN A 234 -23.99 8.34 9.58
C ASN A 234 -23.58 7.68 8.24
N LYS A 235 -23.83 6.37 8.12
CA LYS A 235 -23.60 5.61 6.89
C LYS A 235 -24.74 5.80 5.90
N SER A 236 -24.40 6.02 4.64
CA SER A 236 -25.36 6.09 3.53
C SER A 236 -24.89 5.19 2.38
N PRO A 237 -25.79 4.66 1.54
CA PRO A 237 -25.40 3.93 0.33
C PRO A 237 -24.54 4.83 -0.56
N LEU A 238 -23.49 4.27 -1.16
CA LEU A 238 -22.67 4.99 -2.14
C LEU A 238 -23.50 5.39 -3.36
N LEU A 239 -24.35 4.48 -3.82
CA LEU A 239 -25.27 4.67 -4.93
C LEU A 239 -26.71 4.67 -4.44
N THR A 240 -27.52 5.56 -5.00
CA THR A 240 -28.97 5.63 -4.77
C THR A 240 -29.70 5.59 -6.10
N TYR A 241 -30.81 4.87 -6.19
CA TYR A 241 -31.63 4.81 -7.40
C TYR A 241 -32.91 5.64 -7.25
N ASP A 242 -33.19 6.45 -8.25
CA ASP A 242 -34.42 7.23 -8.37
C ASP A 242 -35.31 6.58 -9.45
N ALA A 243 -36.41 5.97 -8.99
CA ALA A 243 -37.33 5.22 -9.83
C ALA A 243 -38.22 6.11 -10.73
N GLU A 244 -38.42 7.38 -10.39
CA GLU A 244 -39.23 8.29 -11.21
C GLU A 244 -38.43 8.78 -12.41
N THR A 245 -37.13 9.05 -12.22
CA THR A 245 -36.24 9.56 -13.26
C THR A 245 -35.40 8.47 -13.93
N LYS A 246 -35.47 7.24 -13.44
CA LYS A 246 -34.61 6.09 -13.83
C LYS A 246 -33.12 6.44 -13.78
N GLN A 247 -32.73 7.18 -12.74
CA GLN A 247 -31.35 7.62 -12.56
C GLN A 247 -30.70 6.89 -11.40
N LEU A 248 -29.49 6.40 -11.66
CA LEU A 248 -28.55 5.97 -10.64
C LEU A 248 -27.72 7.19 -10.23
N LYS A 249 -27.76 7.57 -8.96
CA LYS A 249 -27.11 8.76 -8.42
C LYS A 249 -26.03 8.37 -7.42
N MET A 250 -24.97 9.17 -7.36
CA MET A 250 -23.88 9.02 -6.42
C MET A 250 -23.47 10.38 -5.91
N SER A 251 -23.31 10.56 -4.60
CA SER A 251 -22.90 11.87 -4.09
C SER A 251 -21.51 12.25 -4.59
N GLY A 252 -21.38 13.49 -5.07
CA GLY A 252 -20.10 14.10 -5.43
C GLY A 252 -19.13 14.25 -4.25
N LYS A 253 -19.56 14.00 -3.02
CA LYS A 253 -18.68 14.02 -1.84
C LYS A 253 -17.78 12.80 -1.74
N PHE A 254 -18.10 11.71 -2.45
CA PHE A 254 -17.39 10.44 -2.36
C PHE A 254 -16.80 10.04 -3.71
N THR A 255 -15.80 9.16 -3.69
CA THR A 255 -15.20 8.60 -4.90
C THR A 255 -15.38 7.10 -4.82
N MET A 256 -15.91 6.48 -5.87
CA MET A 256 -16.05 5.02 -5.89
C MET A 256 -14.68 4.38 -6.07
N THR A 257 -14.33 3.48 -5.17
CA THR A 257 -13.10 2.66 -5.27
C THR A 257 -13.33 1.45 -6.19
N THR A 258 -12.25 0.82 -6.64
CA THR A 258 -12.33 -0.38 -7.48
C THR A 258 -12.97 -1.56 -6.72
N GLN A 259 -12.70 -1.69 -5.41
CA GLN A 259 -13.35 -2.72 -4.59
C GLN A 259 -14.86 -2.48 -4.48
N GLN A 260 -15.28 -1.25 -4.22
CA GLN A 260 -16.70 -0.89 -4.14
C GLN A 260 -17.43 -1.10 -5.47
N GLN A 261 -16.78 -0.74 -6.58
CA GLN A 261 -17.29 -1.05 -7.92
C GLN A 261 -17.44 -2.57 -8.12
N SER A 262 -16.43 -3.35 -7.74
CA SER A 262 -16.47 -4.80 -7.81
C SER A 262 -17.58 -5.39 -6.95
N ASP A 263 -17.80 -4.88 -5.73
CA ASP A 263 -18.85 -5.35 -4.82
C ASP A 263 -20.26 -5.11 -5.37
N LEU A 264 -20.44 -4.02 -6.14
CA LEU A 264 -21.70 -3.68 -6.81
C LEU A 264 -21.98 -4.52 -8.06
N ILE A 265 -20.94 -5.05 -8.71
CA ILE A 265 -21.03 -5.75 -10.01
C ILE A 265 -20.93 -7.27 -9.84
N SER A 266 -19.99 -7.75 -9.02
CA SER A 266 -19.65 -9.17 -8.88
C SER A 266 -20.82 -10.11 -8.52
N PRO A 267 -21.83 -9.67 -7.74
CA PRO A 267 -23.01 -10.50 -7.46
C PRO A 267 -23.89 -10.77 -8.70
N LEU A 268 -23.73 -9.99 -9.77
CA LEU A 268 -24.58 -10.03 -10.96
C LEU A 268 -24.01 -11.04 -11.97
N THR A 269 -24.54 -12.26 -11.91
CA THR A 269 -24.06 -13.43 -12.68
C THR A 269 -24.80 -13.68 -14.00
N ALA A 270 -25.88 -12.95 -14.28
CA ALA A 270 -26.70 -13.13 -15.49
C ALA A 270 -26.61 -11.89 -16.41
N LEU A 271 -26.14 -12.07 -17.64
CA LEU A 271 -26.03 -11.05 -18.67
C LEU A 271 -27.39 -10.80 -19.36
N SER A 272 -28.40 -10.34 -18.63
CA SER A 272 -29.57 -9.72 -19.25
C SER A 272 -29.22 -8.31 -19.72
N GLU A 273 -29.94 -7.79 -20.73
CA GLU A 273 -29.74 -6.40 -21.21
C GLU A 273 -29.90 -5.37 -20.08
N GLU A 274 -30.79 -5.65 -19.12
CA GLU A 274 -31.03 -4.83 -17.92
C GLU A 274 -29.81 -4.80 -16.98
N VAL A 275 -29.20 -5.96 -16.73
CA VAL A 275 -28.00 -6.07 -15.89
C VAL A 275 -26.80 -5.43 -16.58
N GLN A 276 -26.66 -5.61 -17.90
CA GLN A 276 -25.57 -4.97 -18.64
C GLN A 276 -25.72 -3.44 -18.63
N ALA A 277 -26.93 -2.91 -18.80
CA ALA A 277 -27.19 -1.47 -18.71
C ALA A 277 -26.87 -0.90 -17.30
N TYR A 278 -27.13 -1.68 -16.24
CA TYR A 278 -26.72 -1.31 -14.88
C TYR A 278 -25.19 -1.31 -14.71
N ILE A 279 -24.50 -2.35 -15.20
CA ILE A 279 -23.03 -2.44 -15.16
C ILE A 279 -22.40 -1.24 -15.89
N ASP A 280 -22.89 -0.93 -17.10
CA ASP A 280 -22.40 0.18 -17.91
C ASP A 280 -22.62 1.52 -17.20
N ALA A 281 -23.76 1.71 -16.51
CA ALA A 281 -24.06 2.91 -15.73
C ALA A 281 -23.18 3.04 -14.48
N VAL A 282 -22.92 1.94 -13.76
CA VAL A 282 -21.99 1.91 -12.61
C VAL A 282 -20.55 2.21 -13.08
N GLU A 283 -20.13 1.66 -14.22
CA GLU A 283 -18.85 1.99 -14.83
C GLU A 283 -18.74 3.46 -15.27
N ASP A 284 -19.81 4.04 -15.80
CA ASP A 284 -19.85 5.46 -16.19
C ASP A 284 -19.77 6.38 -14.95
N LEU A 285 -20.52 6.08 -13.88
CA LEU A 285 -20.40 6.76 -12.59
C LEU A 285 -19.01 6.60 -11.97
N TYR A 286 -18.42 5.40 -12.08
CA TYR A 286 -17.04 5.14 -11.69
C TYR A 286 -16.10 6.07 -12.46
N LYS A 287 -16.16 6.07 -13.80
CA LYS A 287 -15.31 6.89 -14.68
C LYS A 287 -15.45 8.39 -14.39
N ARG A 288 -16.67 8.88 -14.15
CA ARG A 288 -16.96 10.29 -13.84
C ARG A 288 -16.50 10.71 -12.46
N SER A 289 -16.67 9.84 -11.46
CA SER A 289 -16.16 10.12 -10.11
C SER A 289 -14.65 9.94 -9.96
N SER A 290 -14.08 9.05 -10.77
CA SER A 290 -12.65 8.74 -10.83
C SER A 290 -11.83 9.73 -11.67
N ALA A 291 -12.38 10.87 -12.05
CA ALA A 291 -11.71 11.92 -12.84
C ALA A 291 -10.34 12.35 -12.25
N LEU A 292 -10.16 12.21 -10.93
CA LEU A 292 -8.90 12.40 -10.24
C LEU A 292 -7.98 11.18 -10.37
N SER A 293 -6.76 11.43 -10.82
CA SER A 293 -5.66 10.45 -10.82
C SER A 293 -5.28 9.99 -9.42
N TYR A 294 -4.59 8.86 -9.31
CA TYR A 294 -4.14 8.37 -7.99
C TYR A 294 -3.25 9.39 -7.27
N LYS A 295 -2.32 10.06 -7.96
CA LYS A 295 -1.47 11.10 -7.35
C LYS A 295 -2.30 12.27 -6.83
N GLN A 296 -3.32 12.68 -7.58
CA GLN A 296 -4.24 13.74 -7.16
C GLN A 296 -5.08 13.30 -5.94
N ARG A 297 -5.54 12.05 -5.88
CA ARG A 297 -6.28 11.51 -4.72
C ARG A 297 -5.45 11.52 -3.44
N VAL A 298 -4.18 11.11 -3.53
CA VAL A 298 -3.27 11.14 -2.36
C VAL A 298 -3.01 12.57 -1.90
N ARG A 299 -2.75 13.50 -2.82
CA ARG A 299 -2.59 14.92 -2.49
C ARG A 299 -3.86 15.48 -1.86
N ALA A 300 -5.03 15.24 -2.44
CA ALA A 300 -6.30 15.70 -1.88
C ALA A 300 -6.55 15.16 -0.45
N GLN A 301 -6.07 13.95 -0.16
CA GLN A 301 -6.27 13.30 1.14
C GLN A 301 -5.22 13.71 2.20
N LEU A 302 -4.00 14.09 1.78
CA LEU A 302 -2.88 14.39 2.69
C LEU A 302 -2.51 15.88 2.75
N ASN A 303 -2.61 16.57 1.63
CA ASN A 303 -2.03 17.89 1.42
C ASN A 303 -3.05 18.79 0.72
N ASN A 304 -3.89 19.46 1.51
CA ASN A 304 -4.77 20.47 0.97
C ASN A 304 -4.52 21.80 1.67
N GLN A 305 -3.37 22.42 1.36
CA GLN A 305 -3.12 23.83 1.69
C GLN A 305 -4.06 24.78 0.90
N ASP A 306 -4.69 24.26 -0.15
CA ASP A 306 -5.41 25.02 -1.17
C ASP A 306 -6.94 24.89 -1.11
N ALA A 307 -7.48 23.99 -0.28
CA ALA A 307 -8.91 23.95 0.03
C ALA A 307 -9.22 25.03 1.05
N VAL A 308 -9.93 26.05 0.58
CA VAL A 308 -10.64 26.99 1.45
C VAL A 308 -11.78 26.21 2.13
N GLY A 309 -11.49 25.51 3.23
CA GLY A 309 -12.47 24.70 3.96
C GLY A 309 -11.96 23.98 5.20
N ASP A 310 -12.85 23.80 6.18
CA ASP A 310 -12.60 23.33 7.56
C ASP A 310 -11.95 21.93 7.67
N LYS A 311 -12.19 21.04 6.68
CA LYS A 311 -11.77 19.63 6.73
C LYS A 311 -10.29 19.40 6.42
N ALA A 312 -9.67 20.21 5.56
CA ALA A 312 -8.27 20.09 5.19
C ALA A 312 -7.35 20.43 6.38
N SER A 313 -7.67 21.52 7.07
CA SER A 313 -7.05 21.94 8.33
C SER A 313 -7.17 20.87 9.41
N GLN A 314 -8.32 20.19 9.49
CA GLN A 314 -8.55 19.12 10.46
C GLN A 314 -7.61 17.92 10.23
N ARG A 315 -7.47 17.45 8.98
CA ARG A 315 -6.62 16.28 8.68
C ARG A 315 -5.12 16.55 8.87
N LEU A 316 -4.66 17.74 8.47
CA LEU A 316 -3.28 18.19 8.76
C LEU A 316 -3.04 18.26 10.27
N GLY A 317 -4.04 18.74 11.03
CA GLY A 317 -4.04 18.69 12.49
C GLY A 317 -3.92 17.28 13.06
N GLU A 318 -4.69 16.32 12.54
CA GLU A 318 -4.63 14.91 12.96
C GLU A 318 -3.27 14.24 12.68
N ILE A 319 -2.62 14.59 11.56
CA ILE A 319 -1.28 14.09 11.23
C ILE A 319 -0.24 14.66 12.20
N GLU A 320 -0.30 15.96 12.50
CA GLU A 320 0.64 16.56 13.46
C GLU A 320 0.38 16.07 14.89
N GLU A 321 -0.88 15.88 15.27
CA GLU A 321 -1.27 15.21 16.51
C GLU A 321 -0.67 13.81 16.58
N TYR A 322 -0.78 13.01 15.52
CA TYR A 322 -0.19 11.67 15.46
C TYR A 322 1.34 11.72 15.62
N LYS A 323 2.05 12.62 14.92
CA LYS A 323 3.50 12.81 15.08
C LYS A 323 3.86 13.19 16.52
N SER A 324 3.04 14.03 17.16
CA SER A 324 3.20 14.39 18.57
C SER A 324 2.99 13.20 19.50
N MET A 325 1.94 12.39 19.26
CA MET A 325 1.67 11.15 20.01
C MET A 325 2.81 10.15 19.91
N VAL A 326 3.41 9.96 18.72
CA VAL A 326 4.60 9.10 18.55
C VAL A 326 5.74 9.59 19.45
N LYS A 327 6.07 10.89 19.39
CA LYS A 327 7.14 11.49 20.20
C LYS A 327 6.86 11.35 21.71
N GLU A 328 5.61 11.55 22.12
CA GLU A 328 5.19 11.42 23.50
C GLU A 328 5.30 9.97 23.99
N TYR A 329 4.85 9.01 23.19
CA TYR A 329 4.96 7.59 23.47
C TYR A 329 6.42 7.15 23.67
N GLU A 330 7.33 7.57 22.78
CA GLU A 330 8.77 7.29 22.92
C GLU A 330 9.35 7.90 24.22
N ARG A 331 8.98 9.15 24.53
CA ARG A 331 9.43 9.84 25.75
C ARG A 331 8.94 9.13 27.01
N GLN A 332 7.68 8.73 27.05
CA GLN A 332 7.11 8.04 28.20
C GLN A 332 7.70 6.65 28.37
N LEU A 333 7.95 5.92 27.27
CA LEU A 333 8.62 4.63 27.35
C LEU A 333 10.01 4.75 27.95
N ALA A 334 10.80 5.74 27.51
CA ALA A 334 12.15 5.95 28.03
C ALA A 334 12.17 6.23 29.55
N ASN A 335 11.07 6.74 30.11
CA ASN A 335 10.91 7.08 31.52
C ASN A 335 10.05 6.07 32.31
N ALA A 336 9.59 4.98 31.68
CA ALA A 336 8.76 3.97 32.31
C ALA A 336 9.57 3.19 33.35
N LYS A 337 9.06 3.14 34.59
CA LYS A 337 9.71 2.45 35.72
C LYS A 337 8.74 1.65 36.58
N THR A 338 7.46 1.99 36.55
CA THR A 338 6.42 1.39 37.39
C THR A 338 5.42 0.65 36.53
N ALA A 339 4.73 -0.34 37.10
CA ALA A 339 3.65 -1.07 36.42
C ALA A 339 2.58 -0.10 35.85
N TYR A 340 2.23 0.94 36.60
CA TYR A 340 1.31 1.98 36.15
C TYR A 340 1.81 2.72 34.89
N HIS A 341 3.10 3.03 34.77
CA HIS A 341 3.65 3.65 33.54
C HIS A 341 3.47 2.72 32.34
N TYR A 342 3.68 1.42 32.54
CA TYR A 342 3.53 0.41 31.49
C TYR A 342 2.08 0.18 31.07
N ASP A 343 1.13 0.17 32.02
CA ASP A 343 -0.31 0.09 31.71
C ASP A 343 -0.77 1.31 30.90
N HIS A 344 -0.31 2.51 31.29
CA HIS A 344 -0.60 3.73 30.54
C HIS A 344 0.01 3.70 29.13
N LEU A 345 1.25 3.21 28.99
CA LEU A 345 1.90 3.02 27.69
C LEU A 345 1.20 2.00 26.81
N ALA A 346 0.65 0.93 27.38
CA ALA A 346 -0.15 -0.03 26.62
C ALA A 346 -1.38 0.64 26.01
N LYS A 347 -2.07 1.47 26.80
CA LYS A 347 -3.22 2.25 26.31
C LYS A 347 -2.81 3.26 25.23
N LEU A 348 -1.77 4.06 25.49
CA LEU A 348 -1.24 5.02 24.53
C LEU A 348 -0.78 4.35 23.22
N GLY A 349 -0.14 3.18 23.32
CA GLY A 349 0.26 2.38 22.17
C GLY A 349 -0.92 1.86 21.34
N SER A 350 -2.00 1.43 22.00
CA SER A 350 -3.25 1.04 21.31
C SER A 350 -3.88 2.22 20.59
N ASP A 351 -3.98 3.38 21.25
CA ASP A 351 -4.53 4.60 20.66
C ASP A 351 -3.67 5.09 19.47
N LEU A 352 -2.34 4.96 19.59
CA LEU A 352 -1.38 5.25 18.52
C LEU A 352 -1.59 4.34 17.30
N GLN A 353 -1.76 3.02 17.52
CA GLN A 353 -2.04 2.07 16.44
C GLN A 353 -3.37 2.35 15.76
N ALA A 354 -4.41 2.70 16.52
CA ALA A 354 -5.72 3.06 15.99
C ALA A 354 -5.64 4.34 15.14
N LYS A 355 -4.97 5.40 15.65
CA LYS A 355 -4.74 6.64 14.89
C LYS A 355 -3.95 6.37 13.62
N ARG A 356 -2.84 5.61 13.69
CA ARG A 356 -2.05 5.18 12.53
C ARG A 356 -2.89 4.49 11.47
N ALA A 357 -3.75 3.55 11.88
CA ALA A 357 -4.62 2.82 10.97
C ALA A 357 -5.66 3.75 10.31
N SER A 358 -6.26 4.68 11.07
CA SER A 358 -7.20 5.67 10.53
C SER A 358 -6.57 6.67 9.56
N LEU A 359 -5.28 6.98 9.76
CA LEU A 359 -4.53 7.93 8.94
C LEU A 359 -3.99 7.28 7.67
N SER A 360 -3.18 6.23 7.83
CA SER A 360 -2.47 5.57 6.73
C SER A 360 -3.32 4.55 5.98
N GLY A 361 -4.37 4.00 6.61
CA GLY A 361 -5.23 2.96 6.05
C GLY A 361 -5.83 3.33 4.70
N PRO A 362 -6.52 4.48 4.56
CA PRO A 362 -7.11 4.84 3.28
C PRO A 362 -6.07 5.22 2.21
N ILE A 363 -4.87 5.72 2.57
CA ILE A 363 -3.77 5.91 1.60
C ILE A 363 -3.22 4.56 1.10
N LYS A 364 -3.06 3.59 2.00
CA LYS A 364 -2.65 2.22 1.64
C LYS A 364 -3.71 1.49 0.81
N ALA A 365 -4.99 1.81 1.02
CA ALA A 365 -6.07 1.34 0.15
C ALA A 365 -5.90 1.88 -1.27
N LEU A 366 -5.60 3.18 -1.45
CA LEU A 366 -5.29 3.74 -2.77
C LEU A 366 -4.09 3.05 -3.44
N ASP A 367 -3.05 2.68 -2.69
CA ASP A 367 -1.91 1.91 -3.21
C ASP A 367 -2.30 0.50 -3.69
N SER A 368 -3.16 -0.18 -2.92
CA SER A 368 -3.69 -1.49 -3.30
C SER A 368 -4.58 -1.38 -4.55
N ASP A 369 -5.46 -0.39 -4.60
CA ASP A 369 -6.38 -0.13 -5.71
C ASP A 369 -5.59 0.19 -7.00
N LEU A 370 -4.58 1.06 -6.91
CA LEU A 370 -3.68 1.36 -8.02
C LEU A 370 -3.02 0.09 -8.58
N LYS A 371 -2.47 -0.74 -7.69
CA LYS A 371 -1.80 -2.00 -8.07
C LYS A 371 -2.77 -3.00 -8.68
N SER A 372 -3.99 -3.08 -8.17
CA SER A 372 -5.06 -3.91 -8.74
C SER A 372 -5.43 -3.43 -10.14
N ALA A 373 -5.78 -2.14 -10.28
CA ALA A 373 -6.17 -1.55 -11.56
C ALA A 373 -5.06 -1.67 -12.62
N ALA A 374 -3.79 -1.60 -12.22
CA ALA A 374 -2.67 -1.84 -13.13
C ALA A 374 -2.48 -3.32 -13.50
N THR A 375 -2.77 -4.23 -12.57
CA THR A 375 -2.72 -5.68 -12.82
C THR A 375 -3.81 -6.07 -13.83
N ASP A 376 -4.96 -5.42 -13.80
CA ASP A 376 -6.06 -5.62 -14.77
C ASP A 376 -5.69 -5.19 -16.20
N LEU A 377 -4.65 -4.37 -16.37
CA LEU A 377 -4.12 -4.00 -17.69
C LEU A 377 -3.28 -5.12 -18.32
N LEU A 378 -2.87 -6.13 -17.55
CA LEU A 378 -1.95 -7.18 -17.98
C LEU A 378 -2.66 -8.26 -18.80
N THR A 379 -1.94 -8.83 -19.77
CA THR A 379 -2.38 -10.04 -20.46
C THR A 379 -2.18 -11.29 -19.60
N LEU A 380 -2.84 -12.40 -19.97
CA LEU A 380 -2.66 -13.70 -19.30
C LEU A 380 -1.17 -14.12 -19.28
N ASP A 381 -0.48 -14.02 -20.42
CA ASP A 381 0.96 -14.32 -20.52
C ASP A 381 1.83 -13.44 -19.60
N GLN A 382 1.42 -12.18 -19.37
CA GLN A 382 2.11 -11.28 -18.45
C GLN A 382 1.86 -11.68 -16.99
N LEU A 383 0.63 -12.09 -16.64
CA LEU A 383 0.28 -12.57 -15.30
C LEU A 383 1.01 -13.87 -14.94
N GLU A 384 1.27 -14.75 -15.91
CA GLU A 384 2.02 -15.99 -15.70
C GLU A 384 3.46 -15.76 -15.25
N LYS A 385 4.06 -14.59 -15.52
CA LYS A 385 5.39 -14.22 -14.97
C LYS A 385 5.40 -14.12 -13.45
N GLY A 386 4.24 -14.10 -12.80
CA GLY A 386 4.11 -13.96 -11.34
C GLY A 386 4.12 -12.51 -10.88
N SER A 387 4.12 -12.33 -9.55
CA SER A 387 4.07 -11.03 -8.89
C SER A 387 5.35 -10.21 -9.11
N LEU A 388 5.21 -8.88 -9.17
CA LEU A 388 6.33 -7.96 -9.24
C LEU A 388 7.26 -8.16 -8.01
N PRO A 389 8.56 -8.46 -8.21
CA PRO A 389 9.49 -8.59 -7.09
C PRO A 389 9.58 -7.27 -6.31
N GLN A 390 9.49 -7.35 -4.98
CA GLN A 390 9.66 -6.19 -4.08
C GLN A 390 11.09 -5.63 -4.18
N PRO A 391 11.30 -4.31 -3.95
CA PRO A 391 12.62 -3.72 -4.01
C PRO A 391 13.51 -4.26 -2.88
N TRP A 392 14.83 -4.20 -3.07
CA TRP A 392 15.78 -4.58 -2.02
C TRP A 392 15.92 -3.46 -0.99
N ASP A 393 15.01 -3.44 -0.04
CA ASP A 393 15.06 -2.60 1.16
C ASP A 393 15.37 -3.45 2.43
N SER A 394 15.55 -2.79 3.57
CA SER A 394 15.82 -3.44 4.86
C SER A 394 14.77 -4.48 5.22
N LEU A 395 13.51 -4.20 4.88
CA LEU A 395 12.39 -5.10 5.13
C LEU A 395 12.49 -6.36 4.28
N ARG A 396 12.77 -6.22 2.98
CA ARG A 396 12.92 -7.34 2.06
C ARG A 396 14.11 -8.22 2.41
N VAL A 397 15.22 -7.62 2.84
CA VAL A 397 16.38 -8.36 3.34
C VAL A 397 15.98 -9.22 4.55
N SER A 398 15.22 -8.64 5.49
CA SER A 398 14.72 -9.34 6.68
C SER A 398 13.77 -10.49 6.32
N ASP A 399 12.87 -10.26 5.35
CA ASP A 399 11.95 -11.28 4.84
C ASP A 399 12.70 -12.45 4.20
N VAL A 400 13.64 -12.14 3.30
CA VAL A 400 14.43 -13.15 2.59
C VAL A 400 15.32 -13.93 3.55
N MET A 401 15.99 -13.28 4.50
CA MET A 401 16.81 -13.97 5.52
C MET A 401 15.96 -14.89 6.40
N THR A 402 14.76 -14.44 6.80
CA THR A 402 13.84 -15.26 7.60
C THR A 402 13.38 -16.49 6.81
N ILE A 403 12.95 -16.29 5.57
CA ILE A 403 12.50 -17.37 4.69
C ILE A 403 13.63 -18.37 4.44
N ALA A 404 14.79 -17.88 3.99
CA ALA A 404 15.95 -18.71 3.68
C ALA A 404 16.46 -19.45 4.92
N GLY A 405 16.52 -18.78 6.07
CA GLY A 405 16.92 -19.38 7.34
C GLY A 405 16.00 -20.52 7.76
N LEU A 406 14.69 -20.28 7.78
CA LEU A 406 13.68 -21.30 8.12
C LEU A 406 13.75 -22.51 7.19
N THR A 407 13.79 -22.29 5.88
CA THR A 407 13.83 -23.36 4.88
C THR A 407 15.14 -24.14 4.94
N CYS A 408 16.29 -23.46 4.86
CA CYS A 408 17.59 -24.15 4.78
C CYS A 408 17.93 -24.85 6.09
N LEU A 409 17.81 -24.16 7.24
CA LEU A 409 18.16 -24.75 8.53
C LEU A 409 17.17 -25.86 8.92
N GLY A 410 15.88 -25.69 8.60
CA GLY A 410 14.89 -26.75 8.79
C GLY A 410 15.22 -28.01 8.00
N LEU A 411 15.54 -27.87 6.70
CA LEU A 411 15.92 -29.00 5.84
C LEU A 411 17.20 -29.69 6.33
N MET A 412 18.21 -28.91 6.71
CA MET A 412 19.47 -29.42 7.27
C MET A 412 19.23 -30.23 8.56
N LEU A 413 18.32 -29.80 9.43
CA LEU A 413 17.94 -30.52 10.65
C LEU A 413 17.16 -31.81 10.35
N ILE A 414 16.27 -31.82 9.35
CA ILE A 414 15.53 -33.02 8.96
C ILE A 414 16.50 -34.09 8.45
N ILE A 415 17.33 -33.72 7.47
CA ILE A 415 18.29 -34.63 6.83
C ILE A 415 19.44 -35.00 7.78
N GLY A 416 19.73 -34.16 8.78
CA GLY A 416 20.87 -34.30 9.68
C GLY A 416 22.19 -33.98 8.99
N LEU A 417 22.24 -32.87 8.24
CA LEU A 417 23.43 -32.33 7.57
C LEU A 417 23.95 -31.10 8.32
N PHE A 418 25.23 -31.12 8.69
CA PHE A 418 25.88 -30.12 9.55
C PHE A 418 25.06 -29.82 10.81
N THR A 419 24.55 -30.87 11.46
CA THR A 419 23.48 -30.79 12.47
C THR A 419 23.76 -29.80 13.59
N ARG A 420 25.01 -29.75 14.08
CA ARG A 420 25.39 -28.86 15.18
C ARG A 420 25.36 -27.39 14.77
N PHE A 421 25.84 -27.09 13.56
CA PHE A 421 25.79 -25.75 12.99
C PHE A 421 24.34 -25.35 12.68
N ALA A 422 23.57 -26.25 12.07
CA ALA A 422 22.17 -26.01 11.75
C ALA A 422 21.34 -25.73 13.02
N ALA A 423 21.53 -26.54 14.07
CA ALA A 423 20.85 -26.35 15.35
C ALA A 423 21.26 -25.06 16.07
N ALA A 424 22.55 -24.73 16.12
CA ALA A 424 23.02 -23.50 16.73
C ALA A 424 22.51 -22.24 15.98
N SER A 425 22.53 -22.27 14.65
CA SER A 425 22.06 -21.17 13.81
C SER A 425 20.54 -21.00 13.90
N ALA A 426 19.79 -22.11 13.93
CA ALA A 426 18.35 -22.09 14.12
C ALA A 426 17.98 -21.57 15.52
N ALA A 427 18.70 -21.98 16.57
CA ALA A 427 18.53 -21.46 17.92
C ALA A 427 18.77 -19.95 17.96
N PHE A 428 19.84 -19.46 17.33
CA PHE A 428 20.14 -18.02 17.24
C PHE A 428 19.03 -17.26 16.51
N MET A 429 18.56 -17.76 15.37
CA MET A 429 17.48 -17.14 14.60
C MET A 429 16.16 -17.08 15.40
N LEU A 430 15.73 -18.19 16.00
CA LEU A 430 14.52 -18.21 16.83
C LEU A 430 14.66 -17.34 18.07
N PHE A 431 15.85 -17.26 18.66
CA PHE A 431 16.12 -16.36 19.76
C PHE A 431 16.01 -14.89 19.32
N SER A 432 16.43 -14.55 18.10
CA SER A 432 16.18 -13.22 17.54
C SER A 432 14.68 -12.91 17.42
N PHE A 433 13.85 -13.89 17.05
CA PHE A 433 12.39 -13.70 17.04
C PHE A 433 11.86 -13.48 18.46
N TYR A 434 12.26 -14.33 19.42
CA TYR A 434 11.92 -14.13 20.83
C TYR A 434 12.28 -12.72 21.33
N MET A 435 13.45 -12.21 20.96
CA MET A 435 13.93 -10.87 21.36
C MET A 435 13.19 -9.71 20.70
N ALA A 436 12.53 -9.93 19.56
CA ALA A 436 11.71 -8.91 18.91
C ALA A 436 10.40 -8.65 19.65
N MET A 437 9.86 -9.69 20.31
CA MET A 437 8.61 -9.64 21.06
C MET A 437 8.69 -10.49 22.33
N PRO A 438 9.53 -10.13 23.32
CA PRO A 438 9.68 -10.94 24.51
C PRO A 438 8.45 -10.76 25.42
N PRO A 439 7.90 -11.84 26.00
CA PRO A 439 6.76 -11.78 26.90
C PRO A 439 7.22 -11.37 28.32
N LEU A 440 7.71 -10.14 28.44
CA LEU A 440 8.18 -9.57 29.72
C LEU A 440 7.04 -8.91 30.49
N PRO A 441 7.08 -8.95 31.83
CA PRO A 441 6.14 -8.19 32.66
C PRO A 441 6.18 -6.69 32.31
N GLY A 442 5.00 -6.08 32.17
CA GLY A 442 4.88 -4.65 31.83
C GLY A 442 4.97 -4.33 30.33
N LEU A 443 5.06 -5.33 29.44
CA LEU A 443 4.83 -5.08 28.02
C LEU A 443 3.37 -5.38 27.65
N PRO A 444 2.82 -4.74 26.61
CA PRO A 444 1.50 -5.08 26.09
C PRO A 444 1.40 -6.59 25.79
N GLU A 445 0.22 -7.15 26.02
CA GLU A 445 -0.02 -8.55 25.68
C GLU A 445 0.15 -8.77 24.18
N LEU A 446 0.84 -9.85 23.83
CA LEU A 446 1.10 -10.19 22.44
C LEU A 446 -0.22 -10.62 21.78
N PRO A 447 -0.52 -10.15 20.56
CA PRO A 447 -1.70 -10.60 19.83
C PRO A 447 -1.58 -12.09 19.53
N GLY A 448 -2.48 -12.90 20.10
CA GLY A 448 -2.53 -14.34 19.89
C GLY A 448 -3.16 -15.08 21.09
N PRO A 449 -3.42 -16.39 20.95
CA PRO A 449 -4.00 -17.20 22.03
C PRO A 449 -3.00 -17.55 23.14
N GLU A 450 -1.71 -17.18 22.99
CA GLU A 450 -0.65 -17.58 23.89
C GLU A 450 -0.45 -16.57 25.04
N HIS A 451 -0.74 -17.01 26.26
CA HIS A 451 -0.34 -16.30 27.48
C HIS A 451 0.88 -17.02 28.07
N SER A 452 2.01 -16.32 28.17
CA SER A 452 3.26 -16.87 28.69
C SER A 452 3.99 -15.82 29.51
N LEU A 453 4.57 -16.20 30.65
CA LEU A 453 5.43 -15.33 31.44
C LEU A 453 6.88 -15.70 31.15
N ILE A 454 7.61 -14.83 30.44
CA ILE A 454 9.02 -14.97 30.05
C ILE A 454 9.31 -16.15 29.11
N VAL A 455 8.83 -17.36 29.39
CA VAL A 455 9.05 -18.58 28.62
C VAL A 455 7.84 -18.88 27.76
N ASN A 456 7.97 -18.68 26.45
CA ASN A 456 6.98 -19.07 25.45
C ASN A 456 7.46 -20.27 24.61
N LYS A 457 6.62 -20.71 23.67
CA LYS A 457 6.95 -21.80 22.73
C LYS A 457 8.28 -21.56 22.01
N THR A 458 8.52 -20.35 21.51
CA THR A 458 9.76 -20.00 20.81
C THR A 458 10.99 -20.21 21.68
N LEU A 459 10.96 -19.80 22.95
CA LEU A 459 12.10 -19.98 23.86
C LEU A 459 12.35 -21.45 24.21
N ILE A 460 11.28 -22.26 24.34
CA ILE A 460 11.40 -23.71 24.53
C ILE A 460 12.10 -24.36 23.32
N GLU A 461 11.75 -23.95 22.10
CA GLU A 461 12.41 -24.42 20.87
C GLU A 461 13.88 -24.02 20.81
N VAL A 462 14.23 -22.80 21.25
CA VAL A 462 15.62 -22.35 21.36
C VAL A 462 16.42 -23.27 22.29
N PHE A 463 15.88 -23.61 23.47
CA PHE A 463 16.57 -24.53 24.39
C PHE A 463 16.68 -25.95 23.84
N ALA A 464 15.65 -26.45 23.16
CA ALA A 464 15.69 -27.75 22.52
C ALA A 464 16.76 -27.80 21.41
N LEU A 465 16.85 -26.77 20.57
CA LEU A 465 17.87 -26.64 19.54
C LEU A 465 19.28 -26.48 20.13
N ALA A 466 19.43 -25.70 21.20
CA ALA A 466 20.70 -25.58 21.92
C ALA A 466 21.16 -26.94 22.47
N ALA A 467 20.24 -27.73 23.05
CA ALA A 467 20.53 -29.10 23.48
C ALA A 467 20.96 -29.98 22.30
N ILE A 468 20.23 -29.93 21.17
CA ILE A 468 20.59 -30.66 19.94
C ILE A 468 21.99 -30.24 19.43
N ALA A 469 22.36 -28.96 19.50
CA ALA A 469 23.67 -28.48 19.05
C ALA A 469 24.85 -29.06 19.85
N THR A 470 24.60 -29.45 21.10
CA THR A 470 25.59 -30.09 21.99
C THR A 470 25.67 -31.61 21.82
N LEU A 471 24.66 -32.24 21.20
CA LEU A 471 24.55 -33.67 21.05
C LEU A 471 24.93 -34.11 19.62
N PRO A 472 25.61 -35.26 19.43
CA PRO A 472 25.98 -35.75 18.11
C PRO A 472 24.80 -36.44 17.39
N SER A 473 23.59 -35.86 17.44
CA SER A 473 22.37 -36.48 16.90
C SER A 473 22.45 -36.71 15.38
N GLY A 474 23.20 -35.87 14.66
CA GLY A 474 23.52 -36.06 13.24
C GLY A 474 24.33 -37.31 12.96
N MET A 475 25.23 -37.72 13.86
CA MET A 475 26.02 -38.94 13.71
C MET A 475 25.26 -40.21 14.12
N TRP A 476 24.21 -40.09 14.94
CA TRP A 476 23.35 -41.22 15.27
C TRP A 476 22.42 -41.60 14.12
N PHE A 477 21.80 -40.60 13.49
CA PHE A 477 20.91 -40.81 12.34
C PHE A 477 20.85 -39.52 11.50
N GLY A 478 21.62 -39.47 10.41
CA GLY A 478 21.66 -38.32 9.51
C GLY A 478 22.75 -38.41 8.46
N LEU A 479 22.77 -37.45 7.53
CA LEU A 479 23.79 -37.38 6.48
C LEU A 479 25.20 -37.11 7.04
N ASP A 480 25.30 -36.52 8.24
CA ASP A 480 26.56 -36.36 8.97
C ASP A 480 27.24 -37.72 9.24
N SER A 481 26.48 -38.78 9.56
CA SER A 481 27.00 -40.14 9.73
C SER A 481 27.62 -40.67 8.43
N PHE A 482 26.94 -40.45 7.31
CA PHE A 482 27.35 -40.92 5.99
C PHE A 482 28.62 -40.20 5.51
N ILE A 483 28.70 -38.88 5.69
CA ILE A 483 29.91 -38.09 5.38
C ILE A 483 31.09 -38.53 6.27
N GLY A 484 30.83 -38.80 7.54
CA GLY A 484 31.83 -39.34 8.46
C GLY A 484 32.36 -40.71 8.00
N TRP A 485 31.46 -41.60 7.55
CA TRP A 485 31.82 -42.90 6.99
C TRP A 485 32.66 -42.78 5.70
N LEU A 486 32.26 -41.94 4.75
CA LEU A 486 32.99 -41.71 3.50
C LEU A 486 34.41 -41.20 3.73
N ARG A 487 34.59 -40.27 4.69
CA ARG A 487 35.93 -39.76 5.06
C ARG A 487 36.82 -40.83 5.66
N ALA A 488 36.25 -41.70 6.50
CA ALA A 488 36.98 -42.80 7.12
C ALA A 488 37.41 -43.88 6.11
N GLY A 489 36.63 -44.13 5.06
CA GLY A 489 36.97 -45.08 3.99
C GLY A 489 37.93 -44.56 2.93
N SER A 490 38.33 -43.28 2.97
CA SER A 490 39.30 -42.68 2.03
C SER A 490 40.73 -42.62 2.57
N THR A 491 40.94 -43.07 3.81
CA THR A 491 42.23 -43.08 4.51
C THR A 491 42.84 -44.48 4.64
N ASP A 492 42.23 -45.48 4.00
CA ASP A 492 42.79 -46.81 3.74
C ASP A 492 43.13 -46.90 2.23
#